data_AF-A0A968WYI3-F1
#
_entry.id   AF-A0A968WYI3-F1
#
_cell.length_a   1.000
_cell.length_b   1.000
_cell.length_c   1.000
_cell.angle_alpha   90.00
_cell.angle_beta   90.00
_cell.angle_gamma   90.00
#
_symmetry.space_group_name_H-M   'P 1'
#
loop_
_entity.id
_entity.type
_entity.pdbx_description
1 polymer ?
#
loop_
_entity_poly.entity_id
_entity_poly.type
_entity_poly.pdbx_seq_one_letter_code
_entity_poly.pdbx_strand_id
1 'polypeptide(L)' 'MGVVAGKFPKRALRAVLEWADLHKEDLLADWNLARLEEPLNPIEPLE' A
#
# COMPACT_ATOMS: atom_id res chain seq x y z
N MET A 1 0.38 -18.43 22.33
CA MET A 1 1.31 -17.90 21.31
C MET A 1 0.65 -18.14 19.94
N GLY A 2 -0.18 -17.20 19.48
CA GLY A 2 -0.89 -17.35 18.21
C GLY A 2 0.04 -16.99 17.06
N VAL A 3 0.53 -17.97 16.32
CA VAL A 3 1.17 -17.72 15.03
C VAL A 3 0.05 -17.38 14.05
N VAL A 4 -0.08 -16.11 13.68
CA VAL A 4 -0.93 -15.70 12.56
C VAL A 4 -0.23 -16.16 11.28
N ALA A 5 -0.37 -17.45 10.95
CA ALA A 5 -0.08 -17.95 9.62
C ALA A 5 -1.25 -17.56 8.70
N GLY A 6 -1.45 -16.25 8.53
CA GLY A 6 -2.46 -15.70 7.64
C GLY A 6 -2.05 -16.00 6.22
N LYS A 7 -2.58 -17.05 5.60
CA LYS A 7 -2.59 -17.16 4.15
C LYS A 7 -3.30 -15.91 3.64
N PHE A 8 -2.54 -14.96 3.11
CA PHE A 8 -3.12 -13.78 2.49
C PHE A 8 -4.09 -14.27 1.41
N PRO A 9 -5.40 -14.02 1.53
CA PRO A 9 -6.37 -14.53 0.58
C PRO A 9 -5.97 -14.08 -0.81
N LYS A 10 -5.97 -14.98 -1.81
CA LYS A 10 -5.58 -14.63 -3.18
C LYS A 10 -6.33 -13.39 -3.72
N ARG A 11 -7.56 -13.18 -3.25
CA ARG A 11 -8.40 -12.02 -3.56
C ARG A 11 -7.88 -10.73 -2.92
N ALA A 12 -7.49 -10.78 -1.65
CA ALA A 12 -6.88 -9.64 -0.97
C ALA A 12 -5.56 -9.25 -1.63
N LEU A 13 -4.73 -10.23 -2.03
CA LEU A 13 -3.46 -9.94 -2.72
C LEU A 13 -3.72 -9.21 -4.02
N ARG A 14 -4.70 -9.70 -4.78
CA ARG A 14 -5.07 -9.10 -6.05
C ARG A 14 -5.62 -7.68 -5.88
N ALA A 15 -6.47 -7.45 -4.88
CA ALA A 15 -7.00 -6.13 -4.57
C ALA A 15 -5.88 -5.15 -4.19
N VAL A 16 -4.92 -5.55 -3.35
CA VAL A 16 -3.75 -4.73 -3.00
C VAL A 16 -2.89 -4.41 -4.22
N LEU A 17 -2.69 -5.39 -5.12
CA LEU A 17 -1.91 -5.16 -6.34
C LEU A 17 -2.64 -4.23 -7.32
N GLU A 18 -3.95 -4.37 -7.49
CA GLU A 18 -4.78 -3.50 -8.34
C GLU A 18 -4.79 -2.06 -7.79
N TRP A 19 -4.92 -1.91 -6.46
CA TRP A 19 -4.82 -0.62 -5.79
C TRP A 19 -3.43 0.01 -5.92
N ALA A 20 -2.37 -0.76 -5.74
CA ALA A 20 -1.00 -0.28 -5.85
C ALA A 20 -0.63 0.11 -7.29
N ASP A 21 -1.24 -0.53 -8.29
CA ASP A 21 -1.07 -0.16 -9.69
C ASP A 21 -1.82 1.13 -10.02
N LEU A 22 -3.05 1.30 -9.48
CA LEU A 22 -3.83 2.52 -9.63
C LEU A 22 -3.17 3.75 -8.97
N HIS A 23 -2.58 3.57 -7.77
CA HIS A 23 -1.97 4.64 -6.99
C HIS A 23 -0.43 4.66 -7.12
N LYS A 24 0.11 4.04 -8.15
CA LYS A 24 1.56 3.86 -8.31
C LYS A 24 2.32 5.19 -8.33
N GLU A 25 1.76 6.19 -9.00
CA GLU A 25 2.36 7.51 -9.11
C GLU A 25 2.35 8.24 -7.76
N ASP A 26 1.24 8.18 -7.02
CA ASP A 26 1.11 8.76 -5.69
C ASP A 26 2.06 8.08 -4.69
N LEU A 27 2.17 6.75 -4.73
CA LEU A 27 3.10 5.98 -3.92
C LEU A 27 4.56 6.36 -4.19
N LEU A 28 4.91 6.64 -5.45
CA LEU A 28 6.24 7.10 -5.82
C LEU A 28 6.50 8.55 -5.38
N ALA A 29 5.50 9.43 -5.47
CA ALA A 29 5.58 10.79 -4.97
C ALA A 29 5.81 10.79 -3.45
N ASP A 30 5.01 10.01 -2.72
CA ASP A 30 5.14 9.83 -1.28
C ASP A 30 6.45 9.16 -0.89
N TRP A 31 6.95 8.21 -1.70
CA TRP A 31 8.27 7.65 -1.47
C TRP A 31 9.38 8.71 -1.53
N ASN A 32 9.27 9.68 -2.43
CA ASN A 32 10.21 10.80 -2.47
C ASN A 32 10.05 11.74 -1.27
N LEU A 33 8.82 12.05 -0.84
CA LEU A 33 8.56 12.85 0.36
C LEU A 33 9.10 12.17 1.63
N ALA A 34 8.87 10.86 1.76
CA ALA A 34 9.37 10.04 2.86
C ALA A 34 10.90 10.12 2.97
N ARG A 35 11.61 10.11 1.83
CA ARG A 35 13.08 10.24 1.79
C ARG A 35 13.57 11.62 2.21
N LEU A 36 12.72 12.63 2.10
CA LEU A 36 12.99 14.00 2.53
C LEU A 36 12.50 14.27 3.95
N GLU A 37 11.98 13.26 4.65
CA GLU A 37 11.31 13.39 5.96
C GLU A 37 10.13 14.37 5.94
N GLU A 38 9.53 14.56 4.76
CA GLU A 38 8.38 15.43 4.57
C GLU A 38 7.05 14.69 4.82
N PRO A 39 5.98 15.43 5.16
CA PRO A 39 4.65 14.86 5.32
C PRO A 39 4.19 14.17 4.02
N LEU A 40 3.75 12.92 4.14
CA LEU A 40 3.18 12.16 3.03
C LEU A 40 1.80 12.67 2.64
N ASN A 41 1.41 12.48 1.38
CA ASN A 41 0.06 12.79 0.95
C ASN A 41 -0.92 11.68 1.35
N PRO A 42 -2.19 12.01 1.58
CA PRO A 42 -3.20 10.98 1.77
C PRO A 42 -3.44 10.25 0.45
N ILE A 43 -3.22 8.94 0.45
CA ILE A 43 -3.61 8.04 -0.65
C ILE A 43 -4.93 7.37 -0.24
N GLU A 44 -5.90 7.33 -1.14
CA GLU A 44 -7.19 6.66 -0.87
C GLU A 44 -6.95 5.20 -0.48
N PRO A 45 -7.57 4.68 0.59
CA PRO A 45 -7.37 3.30 1.00
C PRO A 45 -8.04 2.32 0.04
N LEU A 46 -7.57 1.07 0.04
CA LEU A 46 -8.26 -0.04 -0.60
C LEU A 46 -9.56 -0.34 0.17
N GLU A 47 -10.73 -0.02 -0.40
CA GLU A 47 -12.06 -0.41 0.12
C GLU A 47 -12.36 -1.91 -0.03
#